data_AF-A0A3A3H4P8-F1
#
_entry.id   AF-A0A3A3H4P8-F1
#
_cell.length_a   1.000
_cell.length_b   1.000
_cell.length_c   1.000
_cell.angle_alpha   90.00
_cell.angle_beta   90.00
_cell.angle_gamma   90.00
#
_symmetry.space_group_name_H-M   'P 1'
#
loop_
_entity.id
_entity.type
_entity.pdbx_description
1 polymer ?
#
loop_
_entity_poly.entity_id
_entity_poly.type
_entity_poly.pdbx_seq_one_letter_code
_entity_poly.pdbx_strand_id
1 'polypeptide(L)' 'MNELQPLMKSMIGNRLWSLKDSDPEAFKREVRAYFERGYPGWTVVRAKYPLIYLRDDRGRRH' A
#
# COMPACT_ATOMS: atom_id res chain seq x y z
N MET A 1 -24.51 1.61 -8.28
CA MET A 1 -23.87 0.65 -7.36
C MET A 1 -22.56 1.27 -6.91
N ASN A 2 -22.55 1.98 -5.78
CA ASN A 2 -21.35 2.65 -5.26
C ASN A 2 -20.66 1.74 -4.26
N GLU A 3 -19.97 0.71 -4.76
CA GLU A 3 -19.12 -0.11 -3.91
C GLU A 3 -17.76 0.59 -3.81
N LEU A 4 -17.70 1.59 -2.93
CA LEU A 4 -16.43 2.10 -2.39
C LEU A 4 -15.79 0.92 -1.65
N GLN A 5 -15.07 0.06 -2.39
CA GLN A 5 -14.32 -1.03 -1.80
C GLN A 5 -13.49 -0.45 -0.64
N PRO A 6 -13.66 -0.93 0.61
CA PRO A 6 -13.05 -0.30 1.76
C PRO A 6 -11.53 -0.36 1.58
N LEU A 7 -10.92 0.79 1.31
CA LEU A 7 -9.48 0.91 1.24
C LEU A 7 -8.94 0.83 2.66
N MET A 8 -8.14 -0.21 2.92
CA MET A 8 -7.45 -0.33 4.19
C MET A 8 -6.35 0.73 4.26
N LYS A 9 -6.29 1.43 5.39
CA LYS A 9 -5.29 2.45 5.67
C LYS A 9 -4.24 1.82 6.58
N SER A 10 -2.99 1.81 6.13
CA SER A 10 -1.85 1.35 6.92
C SER A 10 -0.79 2.43 7.01
N MET A 11 -0.06 2.44 8.12
CA MET A 11 1.13 3.27 8.28
C MET A 11 2.37 2.42 8.03
N ILE A 12 3.38 3.06 7.45
CA ILE A 12 4.72 2.50 7.26
C ILE A 12 5.72 3.36 8.04
N GLY A 13 6.86 2.76 8.40
CA GLY A 13 7.91 3.45 9.16
C GLY A 13 8.47 4.67 8.41
N ASN A 14 8.94 5.67 9.16
CA ASN A 14 9.47 6.92 8.59
C ASN A 14 10.66 6.69 7.65
N ARG A 15 11.45 5.64 7.88
CA ARG A 15 12.56 5.23 7.00
C ARG A 15 12.11 4.95 5.57
N LEU A 16 10.95 4.31 5.39
CA LEU A 16 10.39 4.09 4.06
C LEU A 16 9.91 5.42 3.46
N TRP A 17 9.26 6.27 4.25
CA TRP A 17 8.84 7.59 3.80
C TRP A 17 10.00 8.48 3.34
N SER A 18 11.19 8.38 3.96
CA SER A 18 12.39 9.09 3.50
C SER A 18 12.78 8.72 2.07
N LEU A 19 12.54 7.47 1.63
CA LEU A 19 12.80 7.06 0.26
C LEU A 19 11.85 7.75 -0.73
N LYS A 20 10.65 8.16 -0.33
CA LYS A 20 9.70 8.79 -1.27
C LYS A 20 10.26 10.07 -1.89
N ASP A 21 11.06 10.82 -1.13
CA ASP A 21 11.66 12.07 -1.59
C ASP A 21 12.97 11.83 -2.37
N SER A 22 13.84 10.96 -1.87
CA SER A 22 15.15 10.70 -2.48
C SER A 22 15.13 9.68 -3.62
N ASP A 23 14.34 8.61 -3.50
CA ASP A 23 14.26 7.53 -4.49
C ASP A 23 12.83 6.93 -4.55
N PRO A 24 11.94 7.52 -5.37
CA PRO A 24 10.55 7.11 -5.45
C PRO A 24 10.34 5.71 -6.03
N GLU A 25 11.31 5.17 -6.78
CA GLU A 25 11.25 3.81 -7.32
C GLU A 25 11.58 2.78 -6.23
N ALA A 26 12.63 3.01 -5.46
CA ALA A 26 12.97 2.23 -4.27
C ALA A 26 11.82 2.29 -3.26
N PHE A 27 11.19 3.46 -3.06
CA PHE A 27 10.00 3.57 -2.22
C PHE A 27 8.89 2.61 -2.66
N LYS A 28 8.52 2.61 -3.95
CA LYS A 28 7.48 1.72 -4.48
C LYS A 28 7.85 0.25 -4.28
N ARG A 29 9.10 -0.12 -4.55
CA ARG A 29 9.59 -1.50 -4.41
C ARG A 29 9.55 -1.97 -2.96
N GLU A 30 10.08 -1.17 -2.04
CA GLU A 30 10.18 -1.50 -0.62
C GLU A 30 8.81 -1.51 0.04
N VAL A 31 7.93 -0.55 -0.27
CA VAL A 31 6.55 -0.53 0.23
C VAL A 31 5.78 -1.75 -0.26
N ARG A 32 5.92 -2.11 -1.53
CA ARG A 32 5.30 -3.32 -2.08
C ARG A 32 5.81 -4.57 -1.35
N ALA A 33 7.12 -4.74 -1.20
CA ALA A 33 7.71 -5.88 -0.50
C ALA A 33 7.29 -5.95 0.98
N TYR A 34 7.17 -4.80 1.65
CA TYR A 34 6.69 -4.70 3.02
C TYR A 34 5.25 -5.23 3.15
N PHE A 35 4.34 -4.78 2.28
CA PHE A 35 2.95 -5.23 2.30
C PHE A 35 2.76 -6.64 1.76
N GLU A 36 3.53 -7.10 0.77
CA GLU A 36 3.47 -8.49 0.29
C GLU A 36 3.80 -9.50 1.40
N ARG A 37 4.68 -9.15 2.35
CA ARG A 37 5.03 -10.01 3.49
C ARG A 37 3.95 -10.06 4.57
N GLY A 38 3.34 -8.93 4.90
CA GLY A 38 2.33 -8.85 5.98
C GLY A 38 0.89 -9.04 5.53
N TYR A 39 0.61 -8.76 4.25
CA TYR A 39 -0.72 -8.65 3.67
C TYR A 39 -0.76 -9.32 2.29
N PRO A 40 -0.59 -10.65 2.21
CA PRO A 40 -0.70 -11.37 0.94
C PRO A 40 -2.09 -11.15 0.33
N GLY A 41 -2.13 -10.82 -0.96
CA GLY A 41 -3.36 -10.52 -1.70
C GLY A 41 -3.90 -9.09 -1.56
N TRP A 42 -3.17 -8.21 -0.88
CA TRP A 42 -3.47 -6.77 -0.89
C TRP A 42 -2.59 -6.04 -1.90
N THR A 43 -3.18 -5.03 -2.54
CA THR A 43 -2.48 -4.20 -3.52
C THR A 43 -2.41 -2.76 -3.03
N VAL A 44 -1.22 -2.17 -3.04
CA VAL A 44 -1.03 -0.74 -2.77
C VAL A 44 -1.59 0.08 -3.93
N VAL A 45 -2.64 0.85 -3.68
CA VAL A 45 -3.29 1.67 -4.72
C VAL A 45 -2.97 3.15 -4.60
N ARG A 46 -2.61 3.62 -3.40
CA ARG A 46 -2.28 5.03 -3.16
C ARG A 46 -1.37 5.19 -1.96
N ALA A 47 -0.40 6.09 -2.05
CA ALA A 47 0.41 6.55 -0.93
C ALA A 47 0.16 8.05 -0.69
N LYS A 48 -0.27 8.44 0.52
CA LYS A 48 -0.44 9.83 0.94
C LYS A 48 0.02 9.98 2.38
N TYR A 49 1.16 10.64 2.59
CA TYR A 49 1.76 10.78 3.91
C TYR A 49 0.74 11.24 4.98
N PRO A 50 0.64 10.57 6.14
CA PRO A 50 1.42 9.40 6.59
C PRO A 50 0.79 8.02 6.26
N LEU A 51 -0.27 7.98 5.45
CA LEU A 51 -1.10 6.80 5.17
C LEU A 51 -0.80 6.14 3.82
N ILE A 52 -0.83 4.80 3.80
CA ILE A 52 -0.86 3.97 2.61
C ILE A 52 -2.25 3.36 2.49
N TYR A 53 -2.82 3.43 1.30
CA TYR A 53 -4.12 2.85 0.97
C TYR A 53 -3.90 1.56 0.21
N LEU A 54 -4.45 0.49 0.77
CA LEU A 54 -4.42 -0.86 0.23
C LEU A 54 -5.82 -1.23 -0.22
N ARG A 55 -5.90 -1.90 -1.36
CA ARG A 55 -7.11 -2.57 -1.83
C ARG A 55 -6.97 -4.06 -1.59
N ASP A 56 -7.97 -4.67 -0.99
CA ASP A 56 -8.06 -6.13 -0.92
C ASP A 56 -8.42 -6.66 -2.31
N ASP A 57 -7.50 -7.42 -2.92
CA ASP A 57 -7.74 -8.07 -4.22
C ASP A 57 -8.25 -9.52 -4.02
N ARG A 58 -8.23 -10.03 -2.77
CA ARG A 58 -8.68 -11.38 -2.41
C ARG A 58 -10.19 -11.55 -2.56
N GLY A 59 -10.97 -10.49 -2.35
CA GLY A 59 -12.41 -10.46 -2.52
C GLY A 59 -12.92 -10.55 -3.97
N ARG A 60 -12.04 -10.59 -4.98
CA ARG A 60 -12.42 -10.83 -6.39
C ARG A 60 -12.56 -12.31 -6.74
N ARG A 61 -12.88 -13.17 -5.76
CA ARG A 61 -13.27 -14.54 -6.04
C ARG A 61 -14.78 -14.56 -6.28
N HIS A 62 -15.12 -14.60 -7.57
CA HIS A 62 -16.44 -14.85 -8.14
C HIS A 62 -17.13 -16.06 -7.51
#